data_AF-A0A9P4UVH0-F1
#
_entry.id   AF-A0A9P4UVH0-F1
#
_cell.length_a   1.000
_cell.length_b   1.000
_cell.length_c   1.000
_cell.angle_alpha   90.00
_cell.angle_beta   90.00
_cell.angle_gamma   90.00
#
_symmetry.space_group_name_H-M   'P 1'
#
loop_
_entity.id
_entity.type
_entity.pdbx_description
1 polymer ?
#
loop_
_entity_poly.entity_id
_entity_poly.type
_entity_poly.pdbx_seq_one_letter_code
_entity_poly.pdbx_strand_id
1 'polypeptide(L)'
;MAPQKHARNRRRKLVQRPADHYKNLRKELAAQGPIEVDYSDATELNLSGVWKRWTLYSYDADEEPIGLIKSAAAADYKTFFTWVLDHYPGVRTKSSVHQYWRQLKMLYKRHARKLLDKDTVNDVNNHIRVLTKLYGLDRSPREKPVLSVDDLLVLLHHHWVLDSSVYPDEEQRLLLALLLLFAAYTGSRPCSLVDASVKKPATGASDIARDQTIHF
;
A
#
# COMPACT_ATOMS: atom_id res chain seq x y z
N MET A 1 40.49 1.57 -16.88
CA MET A 1 39.64 1.21 -15.72
C MET A 1 38.77 0.03 -16.11
N ALA A 2 39.05 -1.16 -15.58
CA ALA A 2 38.25 -2.35 -15.86
C ALA A 2 36.95 -2.34 -15.04
N PRO A 3 35.79 -2.70 -15.62
CA PRO A 3 34.54 -2.72 -14.89
C PRO A 3 34.53 -3.89 -13.88
N GLN A 4 34.31 -3.56 -12.60
CA GLN A 4 34.06 -4.56 -11.56
C GLN A 4 32.77 -5.31 -11.90
N LYS A 5 32.91 -6.60 -12.21
CA LYS A 5 31.79 -7.53 -12.36
C LYS A 5 31.09 -7.66 -11.01
N HIS A 6 29.90 -7.09 -10.88
CA HIS A 6 29.01 -7.39 -9.76
C HIS A 6 28.75 -8.90 -9.73
N ALA A 7 29.29 -9.57 -8.71
CA ALA A 7 29.19 -11.02 -8.53
C ALA A 7 27.72 -11.43 -8.33
N ARG A 8 27.10 -11.93 -9.41
CA ARG A 8 25.75 -12.49 -9.39
C ARG A 8 25.87 -14.02 -9.16
N ASN A 9 25.08 -14.52 -8.22
CA ASN A 9 24.91 -15.92 -7.77
C ASN A 9 25.83 -16.44 -6.64
N ARG A 10 25.44 -16.16 -5.39
CA ARG A 10 25.66 -17.13 -4.29
C ARG A 10 24.78 -18.35 -4.56
N ARG A 11 25.32 -19.37 -5.24
CA ARG A 11 24.66 -20.68 -5.33
C ARG A 11 24.46 -21.21 -3.90
N ARG A 12 23.22 -21.58 -3.56
CA ARG A 12 22.93 -22.26 -2.30
C ARG A 12 23.81 -23.51 -2.23
N LYS A 13 24.61 -23.65 -1.17
CA LYS A 13 25.40 -24.85 -0.93
C LYS A 13 24.46 -26.01 -0.62
N LEU A 14 24.78 -27.21 -1.10
CA LEU A 14 24.05 -28.42 -0.74
C LEU A 14 24.23 -28.64 0.77
N VAL A 15 23.14 -28.68 1.52
CA VAL A 15 23.14 -28.96 2.95
C VAL A 15 22.67 -30.39 3.13
N GLN A 16 23.54 -31.27 3.64
CA GLN A 16 23.12 -32.61 4.06
C GLN A 16 22.35 -32.50 5.38
N ARG A 17 21.10 -32.95 5.39
CA ARG A 17 20.25 -32.95 6.59
C ARG A 17 20.00 -34.39 7.06
N PRO A 18 19.89 -34.63 8.37
CA PRO A 18 19.55 -35.95 8.91
C PRO A 18 18.22 -36.49 8.34
N ALA A 19 18.08 -37.81 8.27
CA ALA A 19 16.90 -38.48 7.68
C ALA A 19 15.57 -38.08 8.35
N ASP A 20 15.58 -37.78 9.65
CA ASP A 20 14.38 -37.41 10.41
C ASP A 20 14.12 -35.89 10.46
N HIS A 21 15.03 -35.07 9.94
CA HIS A 21 14.91 -33.62 9.99
C HIS A 21 13.59 -33.12 9.40
N TYR A 22 13.23 -33.59 8.20
CA TYR A 22 12.00 -33.15 7.54
C TYR A 22 10.73 -33.71 8.19
N LYS A 23 10.82 -34.86 8.89
CA LYS A 23 9.69 -35.40 9.66
C LYS A 23 9.39 -34.53 10.87
N ASN A 24 10.42 -34.09 11.58
CA ASN A 24 10.29 -33.19 12.72
C ASN A 24 9.84 -31.80 12.27
N LEU A 25 10.47 -31.25 11.22
CA LEU A 25 10.08 -29.97 10.65
C LEU A 25 8.61 -29.94 10.21
N ARG A 26 8.10 -31.04 9.63
CA ARG A 26 6.67 -31.13 9.27
C ARG A 26 5.76 -31.06 10.49
N LYS A 27 6.12 -31.70 11.60
CA LYS A 27 5.34 -31.63 12.85
C LYS A 27 5.37 -30.23 13.44
N GLU A 28 6.55 -29.61 13.47
CA GLU A 28 6.75 -28.24 13.94
C GLU A 28 5.93 -27.23 13.12
N LEU A 29 5.99 -27.30 11.79
CA LEU A 29 5.24 -26.39 10.91
C LEU A 29 3.72 -26.63 10.99
N ALA A 30 3.29 -27.89 11.15
CA ALA A 30 1.88 -28.18 11.36
C ALA A 30 1.36 -27.60 12.70
N ALA A 31 2.21 -27.59 13.74
CA ALA A 31 1.88 -26.99 15.04
C ALA A 31 1.91 -25.45 15.02
N GLN A 32 2.83 -24.84 14.26
CA GLN A 32 2.92 -23.38 14.09
C GLN A 32 1.73 -22.79 13.31
N GLY A 33 1.06 -23.59 12.48
CA GLY A 33 -0.09 -23.14 11.71
C GLY A 33 0.30 -22.18 10.57
N PRO A 34 -0.65 -21.39 10.05
CA PRO A 34 -0.40 -20.49 8.94
C PRO A 34 0.61 -19.39 9.32
N ILE A 35 1.72 -19.34 8.57
CA ILE A 35 2.73 -18.29 8.68
C ILE A 35 2.08 -16.95 8.34
N GLU A 36 2.29 -15.95 9.19
CA GLU A 36 1.80 -14.60 8.96
C GLU A 36 2.53 -13.98 7.76
N VAL A 37 1.82 -13.15 7.00
CA VAL A 37 2.45 -12.42 5.91
C VAL A 37 3.24 -11.26 6.54
N ASP A 38 4.55 -11.24 6.32
CA ASP A 38 5.40 -10.10 6.61
C ASP A 38 5.14 -9.00 5.56
N TYR A 39 4.36 -8.00 5.94
CA TYR A 39 3.98 -6.90 5.06
C TYR A 39 5.05 -5.81 5.10
N SER A 40 5.28 -5.15 3.96
CA SER A 40 6.12 -3.94 3.96
C SER A 40 5.47 -2.81 4.76
N ASP A 41 6.28 -1.93 5.37
CA ASP A 41 5.82 -0.75 6.11
C ASP A 41 4.76 0.07 5.32
N ALA A 42 4.96 0.22 4.00
CA ALA A 42 4.00 0.91 3.14
C ALA A 42 2.64 0.19 3.03
N THR A 43 2.64 -1.14 3.08
CA THR A 43 1.41 -1.93 3.09
C THR A 43 0.70 -1.80 4.44
N GLU A 44 1.45 -1.78 5.55
CA GLU A 44 0.88 -1.57 6.89
C GLU A 44 0.19 -0.21 7.04
N LEU A 45 0.84 0.86 6.56
CA LEU A 45 0.25 2.21 6.52
C LEU A 45 -1.04 2.26 5.68
N ASN A 46 -1.06 1.54 4.57
CA ASN A 46 -2.25 1.44 3.73
C ASN A 46 -3.39 0.68 4.42
N LEU A 47 -3.07 -0.38 5.17
CA LEU A 47 -4.03 -1.14 5.95
C LEU A 47 -4.60 -0.31 7.10
N SER A 48 -3.77 0.49 7.79
CA SER A 48 -4.21 1.33 8.90
C SER A 48 -5.23 2.38 8.48
N GLY A 49 -5.07 2.96 7.28
CA GLY A 49 -6.03 3.91 6.72
C GLY A 49 -7.40 3.29 6.44
N VAL A 50 -7.48 2.04 5.99
CA VAL A 50 -8.77 1.34 5.82
C VAL A 50 -9.31 0.85 7.15
N TRP A 51 -8.44 0.37 8.04
CA TRP A 51 -8.82 -0.03 9.38
C TRP A 51 -9.51 1.10 10.13
N LYS A 52 -8.95 2.32 10.11
CA LYS A 52 -9.59 3.50 10.72
C LYS A 52 -11.02 3.74 10.20
N ARG A 53 -11.24 3.61 8.89
CA ARG A 53 -12.58 3.76 8.30
C ARG A 53 -13.51 2.64 8.73
N TRP A 54 -13.01 1.40 8.75
CA TRP A 54 -13.77 0.25 9.21
C TRP A 54 -14.19 0.42 10.67
N THR A 55 -13.28 0.81 11.55
CA THR A 55 -13.56 1.09 12.95
C THR A 55 -14.64 2.14 13.14
N LEU A 56 -14.58 3.25 12.40
CA LEU A 56 -15.62 4.29 12.45
C LEU A 56 -16.97 3.75 11.99
N TYR A 57 -17.00 3.02 10.87
CA TYR A 57 -18.22 2.35 10.41
C TYR A 57 -18.78 1.34 11.43
N SER A 58 -17.92 0.56 12.09
CA SER A 58 -18.34 -0.40 13.11
C SER A 58 -19.01 0.30 14.28
N TYR A 59 -18.47 1.44 14.74
CA TYR A 59 -19.11 2.22 15.80
C TYR A 59 -20.45 2.82 15.37
N ASP A 60 -20.57 3.31 14.13
CA ASP A 60 -21.86 3.78 13.60
C ASP A 60 -22.89 2.66 13.45
N ALA A 61 -22.42 1.42 13.27
CA ALA A 61 -23.24 0.21 13.22
C ALA A 61 -23.50 -0.43 14.60
N ASP A 62 -23.03 0.18 15.70
CA ASP A 62 -23.10 -0.34 17.07
C ASP A 62 -22.45 -1.73 17.25
N GLU A 63 -21.36 -1.97 16.53
CA GLU A 63 -20.66 -3.25 16.48
C GLU A 63 -19.18 -3.12 16.88
N GLU A 64 -18.61 -4.20 17.43
CA GLU A 64 -17.19 -4.24 17.79
C GLU A 64 -16.33 -4.50 16.53
N PRO A 65 -15.32 -3.65 16.21
CA PRO A 65 -14.64 -3.70 14.91
C PRO A 65 -13.97 -5.04 14.58
N ILE A 66 -13.34 -5.70 15.56
CA ILE A 66 -12.63 -6.98 15.36
C ILE A 66 -13.63 -8.13 15.28
N GLY A 67 -14.68 -8.11 16.09
CA GLY A 67 -15.82 -9.02 16.01
C GLY A 67 -16.46 -8.95 14.63
N LEU A 68 -16.87 -7.75 14.22
CA LEU A 68 -17.55 -7.50 12.95
C LEU A 68 -16.70 -7.94 11.77
N ILE A 69 -15.40 -7.62 11.71
CA ILE A 69 -14.60 -8.05 10.56
C ILE A 69 -14.46 -9.57 10.47
N LYS A 70 -14.49 -10.30 11.60
CA LYS A 70 -14.38 -11.77 11.63
C LYS A 70 -15.70 -12.45 11.25
N SER A 71 -16.84 -11.89 11.65
CA SER A 71 -18.19 -12.42 11.41
C SER A 71 -18.89 -11.81 10.19
N ALA A 72 -18.29 -10.79 9.54
CA ALA A 72 -18.88 -10.03 8.47
C ALA A 72 -19.40 -10.91 7.32
N ALA A 73 -20.67 -10.73 7.02
CA ALA A 73 -21.32 -11.24 5.83
C ALA A 73 -21.09 -10.29 4.64
N ALA A 74 -21.56 -10.72 3.46
CA ALA A 74 -21.53 -9.86 2.27
C ALA A 74 -22.26 -8.53 2.50
N ALA A 75 -23.33 -8.52 3.32
CA ALA A 75 -24.09 -7.32 3.66
C ALA A 75 -23.22 -6.26 4.34
N ASP A 76 -22.42 -6.65 5.34
CA ASP A 76 -21.59 -5.72 6.13
C ASP A 76 -20.53 -5.03 5.28
N TYR A 77 -19.94 -5.76 4.32
CA TYR A 77 -18.99 -5.18 3.38
C TYR A 77 -19.67 -4.20 2.41
N LYS A 78 -20.89 -4.52 1.98
CA LYS A 78 -21.65 -3.66 1.06
C LYS A 78 -22.06 -2.35 1.74
N THR A 79 -22.63 -2.44 2.95
CA THR A 79 -23.00 -1.28 3.76
C THR A 79 -21.78 -0.44 4.10
N PHE A 80 -20.65 -1.05 4.43
CA PHE A 80 -19.39 -0.34 4.62
C PHE A 80 -19.00 0.50 3.39
N PHE A 81 -19.09 -0.04 2.17
CA PHE A 81 -18.74 0.74 0.98
C PHE A 81 -19.72 1.87 0.68
N THR A 82 -21.02 1.67 0.95
CA THR A 82 -22.01 2.75 0.91
C THR A 82 -21.65 3.84 1.91
N TRP A 83 -21.41 3.47 3.17
CA TRP A 83 -20.99 4.38 4.25
C TRP A 83 -19.72 5.15 3.88
N VAL A 84 -18.71 4.50 3.29
CA VAL A 84 -17.47 5.17 2.84
C VAL A 84 -17.77 6.22 1.77
N LEU A 85 -18.65 5.93 0.82
CA LEU A 85 -18.98 6.89 -0.24
C LEU A 85 -19.81 8.06 0.27
N ASP A 86 -20.65 7.84 1.28
CA ASP A 86 -21.45 8.88 1.92
C ASP A 86 -20.58 9.82 2.78
N HIS A 87 -19.62 9.27 3.54
CA HIS A 87 -18.79 10.04 4.47
C HIS A 87 -17.55 10.67 3.82
N TYR A 88 -17.09 10.11 2.69
CA TYR A 88 -15.90 10.58 1.98
C TYR A 88 -16.21 10.91 0.52
N PRO A 89 -16.87 12.05 0.22
CA PRO A 89 -17.22 12.45 -1.15
C PRO A 89 -16.01 12.67 -2.06
N GLY A 90 -14.80 12.76 -1.50
CA GLY A 90 -13.54 12.76 -2.25
C GLY A 90 -13.20 11.42 -2.93
N VAL A 91 -13.86 10.32 -2.57
CA VAL A 91 -13.69 9.01 -3.19
C VAL A 91 -14.50 8.95 -4.48
N ARG A 92 -13.89 9.40 -5.58
CA ARG A 92 -14.60 9.59 -6.86
C ARG A 92 -14.34 8.50 -7.90
N THR A 93 -13.47 7.55 -7.61
CA THR A 93 -13.03 6.53 -8.59
C THR A 93 -13.35 5.13 -8.12
N LYS A 94 -13.73 4.27 -9.06
CA LYS A 94 -13.93 2.83 -8.81
C LYS A 94 -12.65 2.16 -8.31
N SER A 95 -11.51 2.59 -8.82
CA SER A 95 -10.19 2.04 -8.46
C SER A 95 -9.87 2.22 -6.98
N SER A 96 -10.24 3.36 -6.38
CA SER A 96 -10.08 3.61 -4.95
C SER A 96 -10.94 2.66 -4.11
N VAL A 97 -12.21 2.47 -4.46
CA VAL A 97 -13.11 1.53 -3.76
C VAL A 97 -12.59 0.08 -3.86
N HIS A 98 -12.14 -0.34 -5.05
CA HIS A 98 -11.49 -1.65 -5.23
C HIS A 98 -10.21 -1.79 -4.40
N GLN A 99 -9.44 -0.72 -4.23
CA GLN A 99 -8.24 -0.75 -3.41
C GLN A 99 -8.59 -0.93 -1.92
N TYR A 100 -9.62 -0.22 -1.43
CA TYR A 100 -10.15 -0.45 -0.09
C TYR A 100 -10.64 -1.88 0.08
N TRP A 101 -11.31 -2.46 -0.92
CA TRP A 101 -11.72 -3.86 -0.87
C TRP A 101 -10.54 -4.84 -0.78
N ARG A 102 -9.45 -4.59 -1.50
CA ARG A 102 -8.23 -5.41 -1.38
C ARG A 102 -7.65 -5.34 0.04
N GLN A 103 -7.57 -4.14 0.60
CA GLN A 103 -7.05 -3.91 1.95
C GLN A 103 -7.97 -4.55 3.02
N LEU A 104 -9.29 -4.48 2.84
CA LEU A 104 -10.25 -5.09 3.75
C LEU A 104 -10.15 -6.62 3.75
N LYS A 105 -9.93 -7.25 2.60
CA LYS A 105 -9.65 -8.70 2.53
C LYS A 105 -8.34 -9.08 3.23
N MET A 106 -7.32 -8.22 3.17
CA MET A 106 -6.07 -8.43 3.90
C MET A 106 -6.29 -8.34 5.41
N LEU A 107 -7.08 -7.37 5.87
CA LEU A 107 -7.49 -7.21 7.27
C LEU A 107 -8.29 -8.44 7.75
N TYR A 108 -9.28 -8.89 6.95
CA TYR A 108 -10.00 -10.13 7.24
C TYR A 108 -9.05 -11.32 7.41
N LYS A 109 -8.13 -11.52 6.44
CA LYS A 109 -7.15 -12.61 6.51
C LYS A 109 -6.26 -12.51 7.75
N ARG A 110 -5.88 -11.29 8.17
CA ARG A 110 -5.09 -11.04 9.39
C ARG A 110 -5.86 -11.45 10.64
N HIS A 111 -7.10 -11.00 10.80
CA HIS A 111 -7.89 -11.22 12.03
C HIS A 111 -8.59 -12.59 12.08
N ALA A 112 -9.17 -13.06 10.98
CA ALA A 112 -9.92 -14.32 10.91
C ALA A 112 -9.04 -15.54 10.58
N ARG A 113 -7.78 -15.31 10.15
CA ARG A 113 -6.81 -16.36 9.73
C ARG A 113 -7.35 -17.28 8.63
N LYS A 114 -8.34 -16.80 7.87
CA LYS A 114 -9.04 -17.51 6.80
C LYS A 114 -9.14 -16.64 5.55
N LEU A 115 -9.40 -17.27 4.42
CA LEU A 115 -9.77 -16.56 3.19
C LEU A 115 -11.28 -16.36 3.18
N LEU A 116 -11.71 -15.19 2.71
CA LEU A 116 -13.11 -14.95 2.41
C LEU A 116 -13.59 -15.93 1.34
N ASP A 117 -14.83 -16.36 1.51
CA ASP A 117 -15.49 -17.21 0.52
C ASP A 117 -15.62 -16.50 -0.83
N LYS A 118 -15.52 -17.28 -1.91
CA LYS A 118 -15.53 -16.75 -3.28
C LYS A 118 -16.87 -16.11 -3.64
N ASP A 119 -17.98 -16.62 -3.13
CA ASP A 119 -19.30 -16.09 -3.44
C ASP A 119 -19.48 -14.74 -2.77
N THR A 120 -19.07 -14.60 -1.50
CA THR A 120 -19.00 -13.30 -0.81
C THR A 120 -18.13 -12.31 -1.58
N VAL A 121 -16.96 -12.74 -2.06
CA VAL A 121 -16.08 -11.86 -2.84
C VAL A 121 -16.71 -11.40 -4.14
N ASN A 122 -17.39 -12.31 -4.86
CA ASN A 122 -18.06 -11.99 -6.11
C ASN A 122 -19.26 -11.06 -5.88
N ASP A 123 -20.04 -11.30 -4.83
CA ASP A 123 -21.19 -10.51 -4.46
C ASP A 123 -20.81 -9.06 -4.10
N VAL A 124 -19.78 -8.88 -3.28
CA VAL A 124 -19.24 -7.55 -2.97
C VAL A 124 -18.69 -6.86 -4.23
N ASN A 125 -17.95 -7.58 -5.09
CA ASN A 125 -17.47 -7.01 -6.36
C ASN A 125 -18.62 -6.56 -7.28
N ASN A 126 -19.71 -7.34 -7.34
CA ASN A 126 -20.91 -6.97 -8.09
C ASN A 126 -21.59 -5.75 -7.49
N HIS A 127 -21.67 -5.66 -6.16
CA HIS A 127 -22.21 -4.49 -5.48
C HIS A 127 -21.36 -3.24 -5.71
N ILE A 128 -20.03 -3.34 -5.73
CA ILE A 128 -19.18 -2.19 -6.09
C ILE A 128 -19.51 -1.70 -7.52
N ARG A 129 -19.88 -2.57 -8.47
CA ARG A 129 -20.35 -2.14 -9.80
C ARG A 129 -21.69 -1.40 -9.74
N VAL A 130 -22.57 -1.77 -8.81
CA VAL A 130 -23.83 -1.05 -8.54
C VAL A 130 -23.53 0.33 -7.96
N LEU A 131 -22.71 0.41 -6.90
CA LEU A 131 -22.26 1.68 -6.31
C LEU A 131 -21.57 2.59 -7.33
N THR A 132 -20.77 2.01 -8.23
CA THR A 132 -20.11 2.75 -9.32
C THR A 132 -21.14 3.47 -10.21
N LYS A 133 -22.33 2.88 -10.44
CA LYS A 133 -23.40 3.54 -11.20
C LYS A 133 -24.14 4.57 -10.35
N LEU A 134 -24.47 4.23 -9.11
CA LEU A 134 -25.25 5.09 -8.21
C LEU A 134 -24.52 6.39 -7.85
N TYR A 135 -23.24 6.30 -7.51
CA TYR A 135 -22.41 7.44 -7.10
C TYR A 135 -21.63 8.08 -8.25
N GLY A 136 -21.86 7.62 -9.50
CA GLY A 136 -21.16 8.17 -10.67
C GLY A 136 -19.64 8.03 -10.60
N LEU A 137 -19.12 6.92 -10.04
CA LEU A 137 -17.69 6.75 -9.85
C LEU A 137 -16.97 6.61 -11.20
N ASP A 138 -15.87 7.34 -11.34
CA ASP A 138 -15.03 7.32 -12.52
C ASP A 138 -14.37 5.95 -12.70
N ARG A 139 -14.43 5.47 -13.95
CA ARG A 139 -13.89 4.20 -14.42
C ARG A 139 -12.75 4.42 -15.41
N SER A 140 -12.56 5.66 -15.84
CA SER A 140 -11.53 6.00 -16.80
C SER A 140 -10.16 5.61 -16.21
N PRO A 141 -9.27 5.06 -17.03
CA PRO A 141 -7.88 5.00 -16.63
C PRO A 141 -7.42 6.45 -16.42
N ARG A 142 -6.80 6.72 -15.27
CA ARG A 142 -6.18 8.03 -15.03
C ARG A 142 -5.26 8.35 -16.21
N GLU A 143 -5.48 9.49 -16.83
CA GLU A 143 -4.59 9.99 -17.87
C GLU A 143 -3.18 10.10 -17.31
N LYS A 144 -2.23 9.52 -18.06
CA LYS A 144 -0.81 9.59 -17.75
C LYS A 144 -0.17 10.39 -18.87
N PRO A 145 -0.32 11.73 -18.87
CA PRO A 145 0.34 12.56 -19.86
C PRO A 145 1.84 12.24 -19.80
N VAL A 146 2.42 11.95 -20.96
CA VAL A 146 3.85 11.72 -21.08
C VAL A 146 4.50 13.07 -21.25
N LEU A 147 5.47 13.38 -20.38
CA LEU A 147 6.24 14.61 -20.47
C LEU A 147 6.99 14.64 -21.80
N SER A 148 6.72 15.64 -22.64
CA SER A 148 7.47 15.86 -23.87
C SER A 148 8.82 16.52 -23.60
N VAL A 149 9.66 16.60 -24.63
CA VAL A 149 10.95 17.33 -24.55
C VAL A 149 10.71 18.82 -24.31
N ASP A 150 9.68 19.39 -24.92
CA ASP A 150 9.30 20.79 -24.73
C ASP A 150 8.81 21.03 -23.29
N ASP A 151 8.01 20.11 -22.74
CA ASP A 151 7.56 20.21 -21.34
C ASP A 151 8.74 20.14 -20.36
N LEU A 152 9.74 19.28 -20.65
CA LEU A 152 10.96 19.21 -19.85
C LEU A 152 11.76 20.53 -19.93
N LEU A 153 11.84 21.15 -21.10
CA LEU A 153 12.51 22.45 -21.26
C LEU A 153 11.80 23.53 -20.46
N VAL A 154 10.46 23.58 -20.51
CA VAL A 154 9.65 24.53 -19.73
C VAL A 154 9.85 24.30 -18.23
N LEU A 155 9.85 23.04 -17.79
CA LEU A 155 10.08 22.65 -16.40
C LEU A 155 11.46 23.11 -15.91
N LEU A 156 12.52 22.87 -16.70
CA LEU A 156 13.88 23.29 -16.38
C LEU A 156 14.03 24.81 -16.42
N HIS A 157 13.44 25.48 -17.40
CA HIS A 157 13.44 26.94 -17.45
C HIS A 157 12.78 27.54 -16.22
N HIS A 158 11.63 27.00 -15.79
CA HIS A 158 10.98 27.44 -14.57
C HIS A 158 11.89 27.23 -13.35
N HIS A 159 12.46 26.04 -13.19
CA HIS A 159 13.38 25.69 -12.09
C HIS A 159 14.63 26.60 -12.03
N TRP A 160 15.20 26.97 -13.17
CA TRP A 160 16.42 27.78 -13.24
C TRP A 160 16.20 29.29 -13.18
N VAL A 161 15.14 29.78 -13.83
CA VAL A 161 14.98 31.22 -14.12
C VAL A 161 13.83 31.83 -13.31
N LEU A 162 12.75 31.08 -13.10
CA LEU A 162 11.51 31.62 -12.52
C LEU A 162 11.35 31.26 -11.03
N ASP A 163 11.93 30.14 -10.60
CA ASP A 163 11.84 29.69 -9.22
C ASP A 163 12.71 30.56 -8.30
N SER A 164 12.04 31.42 -7.53
CA SER A 164 12.66 32.28 -6.50
C SER A 164 12.73 31.61 -5.12
N SER A 165 12.42 30.32 -5.01
CA SER A 165 12.52 29.59 -3.75
C SER A 165 13.96 29.57 -3.27
N VAL A 166 14.14 29.75 -1.96
CA VAL A 166 15.46 29.67 -1.31
C VAL A 166 15.70 28.23 -0.92
N TYR A 167 16.74 27.63 -1.50
CA TYR A 167 17.17 26.28 -1.11
C TYR A 167 18.08 26.40 0.13
N PRO A 168 18.02 25.43 1.07
CA PRO A 168 18.97 25.35 2.18
C PRO A 168 20.44 25.37 1.73
N ASP A 169 20.72 24.79 0.57
CA ASP A 169 21.99 24.86 -0.14
C ASP A 169 21.68 24.98 -1.64
N GLU A 170 22.29 25.93 -2.34
CA GLU A 170 22.07 26.11 -3.78
C GLU A 170 22.57 24.91 -4.61
N GLU A 171 23.43 24.04 -4.06
CA GLU A 171 23.73 22.75 -4.66
C GLU A 171 22.47 21.89 -4.86
N GLN A 172 21.47 22.01 -3.98
CA GLN A 172 20.20 21.28 -4.12
C GLN A 172 19.43 21.70 -5.36
N ARG A 173 19.57 22.95 -5.82
CA ARG A 173 18.99 23.41 -7.10
C ARG A 173 19.64 22.67 -8.27
N LEU A 174 20.96 22.49 -8.26
CA LEU A 174 21.68 21.68 -9.27
C LEU A 174 21.26 20.22 -9.23
N LEU A 175 21.19 19.62 -8.04
CA LEU A 175 20.80 18.22 -7.86
C LEU A 175 19.35 17.96 -8.28
N LEU A 176 18.42 18.89 -8.02
CA LEU A 176 17.04 18.77 -8.47
C LEU A 176 16.94 18.78 -9.99
N ALA A 177 17.64 19.69 -10.67
CA ALA A 177 17.70 19.71 -12.13
C ALA A 177 18.28 18.40 -12.70
N LEU A 178 19.33 17.87 -12.07
CA LEU A 178 19.91 16.59 -12.44
C LEU A 178 18.91 15.44 -12.27
N LEU A 179 18.18 15.39 -11.15
CA LEU A 179 17.16 14.37 -10.89
C LEU A 179 16.01 14.43 -11.92
N LEU A 180 15.57 15.63 -12.30
CA LEU A 180 14.55 15.82 -13.34
C LEU A 180 15.02 15.27 -14.69
N LEU A 181 16.27 15.57 -15.09
CA LEU A 181 16.88 15.04 -16.31
C LEU A 181 16.98 13.51 -16.25
N PHE A 182 17.51 12.94 -15.16
CA PHE A 182 17.61 11.50 -14.99
C PHE A 182 16.24 10.82 -15.05
N ALA A 183 15.24 11.38 -14.37
CA ALA A 183 13.86 10.86 -14.39
C ALA A 183 13.28 10.88 -15.81
N ALA A 184 13.46 11.97 -16.55
CA ALA A 184 12.95 12.11 -17.91
C ALA A 184 13.63 11.15 -18.91
N TYR A 185 14.96 11.04 -18.88
CA TYR A 185 15.69 10.22 -19.86
C TYR A 185 15.67 8.72 -19.57
N THR A 186 15.56 8.33 -18.30
CA THR A 186 15.60 6.90 -17.92
C THR A 186 14.22 6.33 -17.58
N GLY A 187 13.21 7.17 -17.39
CA GLY A 187 11.91 6.75 -16.87
C GLY A 187 11.99 6.13 -15.47
N SER A 188 13.05 6.44 -14.72
CA SER A 188 13.28 5.89 -13.38
C SER A 188 12.20 6.37 -12.41
N ARG A 189 11.76 5.47 -11.53
CA ARG A 189 10.86 5.85 -10.44
C ARG A 189 11.61 6.78 -9.46
N PRO A 190 10.93 7.74 -8.81
CA PRO A 190 11.57 8.61 -7.82
C PRO A 190 12.35 7.82 -6.75
N CYS A 191 11.78 6.75 -6.21
CA CYS A 191 12.42 5.90 -5.21
C CYS A 191 13.65 5.10 -5.69
N SER A 192 13.95 5.12 -7.01
CA SER A 192 15.17 4.53 -7.57
C SER A 192 16.28 5.56 -7.74
N LEU A 193 15.93 6.85 -7.81
CA LEU A 193 16.88 7.96 -7.94
C LEU A 193 17.24 8.57 -6.59
N VAL A 194 16.26 8.63 -5.68
CA VAL A 194 16.44 9.15 -4.33
C VAL A 194 16.11 8.06 -3.31
N ASP A 195 16.84 8.07 -2.21
CA ASP A 195 16.47 7.27 -1.05
C ASP A 195 15.19 7.84 -0.43
N ALA A 196 14.07 7.21 -0.80
CA ALA A 196 12.74 7.55 -0.28
C ALA A 196 12.37 6.73 0.96
N SER A 197 13.35 6.05 1.60
CA SER A 197 13.08 5.35 2.84
C SER A 197 12.66 6.35 3.92
N VAL A 198 11.44 6.17 4.45
CA VAL A 198 11.00 6.93 5.61
C VAL A 198 11.89 6.48 6.77
N LYS A 199 12.70 7.40 7.31
CA LYS A 199 13.46 7.12 8.54
C LYS A 199 12.44 6.75 9.61
N LYS A 200 12.52 5.51 10.12
CA LYS A 200 11.72 5.12 11.29
C LYS A 200 12.02 6.13 12.40
N PRO A 201 11.01 6.74 13.04
CA PRO A 201 11.28 7.57 14.19
C PRO A 201 12.06 6.72 15.20
N ALA A 202 13.11 7.29 15.78
CA ALA A 202 13.84 6.63 16.85
C ALA A 202 12.85 6.16 17.92
N THR A 203 13.07 4.96 18.46
CA THR A 203 12.17 4.11 19.28
C THR A 203 11.63 4.75 20.58
N GLY A 204 11.60 6.08 20.72
CA GLY A 204 11.05 6.78 21.88
C GLY A 204 10.03 7.89 21.57
N ALA A 205 9.74 8.19 20.29
CA ALA A 205 8.79 9.25 19.92
C ALA A 205 7.42 8.74 19.43
N SER A 206 7.28 7.44 19.16
CA SER A 206 6.06 6.86 18.58
C SER A 206 4.96 6.53 19.59
N ASP A 207 5.20 6.69 20.89
CA ASP A 207 4.22 6.28 21.92
C ASP A 207 3.18 7.35 22.25
N ILE A 208 3.33 8.59 21.75
CA ILE A 208 2.39 9.69 22.04
C ILE A 208 1.31 9.83 20.95
N ALA A 209 1.54 9.30 19.74
CA ALA A 209 0.62 9.40 18.59
C ALA A 209 -0.08 8.08 18.23
N ARG A 210 0.10 7.03 19.04
CA ARG A 210 -0.68 5.79 18.91
C ARG A 210 -2.02 6.01 19.60
N ASP A 211 -3.02 6.34 18.79
CA ASP A 211 -4.42 6.15 19.15
C ASP A 211 -4.57 4.72 19.71
N GLN A 212 -5.02 4.60 20.96
CA GLN A 212 -5.11 3.33 21.70
C GLN A 212 -6.02 2.30 21.00
N THR A 213 -6.75 2.71 19.96
CA THR A 213 -7.57 1.84 19.09
C THR A 213 -6.79 1.14 17.97
N ILE A 214 -5.52 1.49 17.73
CA ILE A 214 -4.67 0.87 16.69
C ILE A 214 -3.43 0.27 17.33
N HIS A 215 -3.59 -0.89 17.97
CA HIS A 215 -2.46 -1.74 18.32
C HIS A 215 -2.02 -2.55 17.08
N PHE A 216 -0.82 -2.26 16.60
CA PHE A 216 -0.10 -3.07 15.60
C PHE A 216 0.60 -4.25 16.25
#